data_AF-A0A1G5QR53-F1
#
_entry.id   AF-A0A1G5QR53-F1
#
_cell.length_a   1.000
_cell.length_b   1.000
_cell.length_c   1.000
_cell.angle_alpha   90.00
_cell.angle_beta   90.00
_cell.angle_gamma   90.00
#
_symmetry.space_group_name_H-M   'P 1'
#
loop_
_entity.id
_entity.type
_entity.pdbx_description
1 polymer ?
#
loop_
_entity_poly.entity_id
_entity_poly.type
_entity_poly.pdbx_seq_one_letter_code
_entity_poly.pdbx_strand_id
1 'polypeptide(L)'
;MSAIMETTGPPAWYKMHKKPKHLPPSKFDELKAAVAAIRERHDVEMIILFGSHARGDWVEDRYEEDHVTHEYHSDFDILIVTADKKSERNVAYDNDLKDALE
;
A
#
# COMPACT_ATOMS: atom_id res chain seq x y z
N MET A 1 -11.45 -15.20 29.51
CA MET A 1 -12.54 -14.76 28.61
C MET A 1 -11.89 -14.14 27.39
N SER A 2 -12.04 -14.78 26.22
CA SER A 2 -11.40 -14.34 24.99
C SER A 2 -12.13 -13.12 24.45
N ALA A 3 -11.45 -11.98 24.34
CA ALA A 3 -11.99 -10.81 23.66
C ALA A 3 -12.03 -11.14 22.16
N ILE A 4 -13.20 -11.51 21.69
CA ILE A 4 -13.57 -11.44 20.28
C ILE A 4 -13.43 -9.97 19.87
N MET A 5 -12.32 -9.63 19.22
CA MET A 5 -12.15 -8.35 18.57
C MET A 5 -13.21 -8.26 17.48
N GLU A 6 -14.25 -7.48 17.77
CA GLU A 6 -15.30 -7.14 16.83
C GLU A 6 -14.64 -6.36 15.68
N THR A 7 -14.58 -6.97 14.49
CA THR A 7 -13.95 -6.45 13.28
C THR A 7 -14.78 -5.34 12.65
N THR A 8 -15.24 -4.38 13.45
CA THR A 8 -15.89 -3.19 12.92
C THR A 8 -14.79 -2.29 12.37
N GLY A 9 -14.91 -1.92 11.10
CA GLY A 9 -14.00 -1.00 10.43
C GLY A 9 -13.86 0.33 11.19
N PRO A 10 -13.05 1.26 10.67
CA PRO A 10 -12.76 2.51 11.38
C PRO A 10 -14.06 3.22 11.81
N PRO A 11 -14.09 3.82 13.01
CA PRO A 11 -15.29 4.41 13.59
C PRO A 11 -15.88 5.50 12.67
N ALA A 12 -17.19 5.74 12.74
CA ALA A 12 -17.92 6.60 11.81
C ALA A 12 -17.40 8.05 11.68
N TRP A 13 -16.61 8.54 12.67
CA TRP A 13 -15.96 9.85 12.63
C TRP A 13 -14.66 9.86 11.81
N TYR A 14 -14.05 8.69 11.57
CA TYR A 14 -12.82 8.57 10.81
C TYR A 14 -13.14 8.68 9.31
N LYS A 15 -12.86 9.85 8.74
CA LYS A 15 -13.02 10.07 7.31
C LYS A 15 -11.91 9.39 6.54
N MET A 16 -12.23 8.26 5.91
CA MET A 16 -11.36 7.65 4.90
C MET A 16 -11.16 8.62 3.73
N HIS A 17 -9.92 9.06 3.53
CA HIS A 17 -9.56 9.87 2.38
C HIS A 17 -9.44 8.98 1.15
N LYS A 18 -10.32 9.21 0.16
CA LYS A 18 -10.34 8.41 -1.09
C LYS A 18 -9.16 8.68 -2.03
N LYS A 19 -8.43 9.77 -1.79
CA LYS A 19 -7.26 10.17 -2.59
C LYS A 19 -6.23 10.87 -1.71
N PRO A 20 -4.97 10.41 -1.69
CA PRO A 20 -3.89 11.14 -1.05
C PRO A 20 -3.58 12.41 -1.88
N LYS A 21 -3.87 13.59 -1.33
CA LYS A 21 -3.73 14.89 -2.04
C LYS A 21 -2.30 15.41 -2.06
N HIS A 22 -1.45 14.90 -1.17
CA HIS A 22 -0.07 15.30 -0.96
C HIS A 22 0.92 14.51 -1.82
N LEU A 23 0.48 13.43 -2.47
CA LEU A 23 1.33 12.71 -3.41
C LEU A 23 1.48 13.53 -4.71
N PRO A 24 2.70 13.70 -5.23
CA PRO A 24 2.91 14.30 -6.53
C PRO A 24 2.27 13.42 -7.63
N PRO A 25 1.96 14.00 -8.80
CA PRO A 25 1.30 13.27 -9.88
C PRO A 25 1.97 11.95 -10.27
N SER A 26 3.31 11.92 -10.33
CA SER A 26 4.09 10.71 -10.65
C SER A 26 3.80 9.56 -9.68
N LYS A 27 3.97 9.80 -8.38
CA LYS A 27 3.68 8.82 -7.32
C LYS A 27 2.22 8.38 -7.31
N PHE A 28 1.30 9.30 -7.64
CA PHE A 28 -0.11 8.96 -7.75
C PHE A 28 -0.40 8.03 -8.95
N ASP A 29 0.31 8.19 -10.05
CA ASP A 29 0.18 7.33 -11.22
C ASP A 29 0.85 5.95 -11.01
N GLU A 30 1.99 5.89 -10.33
CA GLU A 30 2.60 4.64 -9.83
C GLU A 30 1.61 3.87 -8.93
N LEU A 31 1.02 4.55 -7.94
CA LEU A 31 0.02 3.97 -7.06
C LEU A 31 -1.21 3.44 -7.81
N LYS A 32 -1.68 4.17 -8.84
CA LYS A 32 -2.78 3.69 -9.69
C LYS A 32 -2.41 2.42 -10.46
N ALA A 33 -1.20 2.34 -11.00
CA ALA A 33 -0.74 1.17 -11.73
C ALA A 33 -0.73 -0.05 -10.80
N ALA A 34 -0.19 0.09 -9.59
CA ALA A 34 -0.21 -0.96 -8.58
C ALA A 34 -1.66 -1.38 -8.23
N VAL A 35 -2.55 -0.42 -7.98
CA VAL A 35 -3.98 -0.69 -7.71
C VAL A 35 -4.66 -1.42 -8.87
N ALA A 36 -4.34 -1.08 -10.12
CA ALA A 36 -4.89 -1.74 -11.29
C ALA A 36 -4.40 -3.20 -11.41
N ALA A 37 -3.09 -3.44 -11.25
CA ALA A 37 -2.50 -4.77 -11.27
C ALA A 37 -3.11 -5.69 -10.20
N ILE A 38 -3.30 -5.17 -8.98
CA ILE A 38 -3.95 -5.89 -7.88
C ILE A 38 -5.39 -6.29 -8.24
N ARG A 39 -6.18 -5.33 -8.75
CA ARG A 39 -7.59 -5.56 -9.09
C ARG A 39 -7.80 -6.49 -10.28
N GLU A 40 -6.82 -6.59 -11.18
CA GLU A 40 -6.87 -7.52 -12.31
C GLU A 40 -6.70 -8.98 -11.85
N ARG A 41 -5.94 -9.21 -10.78
CA ARG A 41 -5.57 -10.57 -10.31
C ARG A 41 -6.40 -11.07 -9.14
N HIS A 42 -6.96 -10.17 -8.35
CA HIS A 42 -7.64 -10.51 -7.11
C HIS A 42 -9.04 -9.91 -7.04
N ASP A 43 -9.97 -10.66 -6.46
CA ASP A 43 -11.28 -10.14 -6.07
C ASP A 43 -11.13 -9.37 -4.76
N VAL A 44 -11.19 -8.03 -4.86
CA VAL A 44 -10.82 -7.12 -3.77
C VAL A 44 -12.01 -6.29 -3.33
N GLU A 45 -12.31 -6.38 -2.03
CA GLU A 45 -13.31 -5.57 -1.36
C GLU A 45 -12.79 -4.15 -1.10
N MET A 46 -11.53 -4.05 -0.64
CA MET A 46 -10.91 -2.77 -0.30
C MET A 46 -9.40 -2.80 -0.47
N ILE A 47 -8.84 -1.69 -0.93
CA ILE A 47 -7.39 -1.43 -0.96
C ILE A 47 -7.14 -0.19 -0.10
N ILE A 48 -6.24 -0.31 0.87
CA ILE A 48 -5.89 0.75 1.80
C ILE A 48 -4.40 1.06 1.65
N LEU A 49 -4.08 2.30 1.28
CA LEU A 49 -2.74 2.84 1.41
C LEU A 49 -2.52 3.23 2.88
N PHE A 50 -1.44 2.75 3.48
CA PHE A 50 -0.96 3.16 4.80
C PHE A 50 0.50 3.60 4.72
N GLY A 51 1.19 3.70 5.86
CA GLY A 51 2.61 4.03 5.87
C GLY A 51 2.93 5.48 5.51
N SER A 52 4.17 5.72 5.08
CA SER A 52 4.70 7.08 4.89
C SER A 52 4.03 7.82 3.73
N HIS A 53 3.73 7.10 2.65
CA HIS A 53 2.98 7.62 1.51
C HIS A 53 1.54 8.02 1.87
N ALA A 54 0.90 7.39 2.87
CA ALA A 54 -0.40 7.83 3.35
C ALA A 54 -0.33 9.07 4.25
N ARG A 55 0.71 9.17 5.09
CA ARG A 55 0.91 10.28 6.04
C ARG A 55 1.50 11.55 5.38
N GLY A 56 2.24 11.37 4.30
CA GLY A 56 2.91 12.46 3.58
C GLY A 56 4.34 12.76 4.05
N ASP A 57 4.93 11.86 4.84
CA ASP A 57 6.32 11.89 5.33
C ASP A 57 7.21 10.87 4.59
N TRP A 58 6.84 10.52 3.36
CA TRP A 58 7.65 9.67 2.48
C TRP A 58 8.93 10.40 2.05
N VAL A 59 9.99 9.62 1.81
CA VAL A 59 11.32 10.11 1.47
C VAL A 59 11.75 9.47 0.15
N GLU A 60 12.27 10.29 -0.74
CA GLU A 60 12.97 9.92 -1.97
C GLU A 60 14.17 10.86 -2.06
N ASP A 61 15.28 10.43 -1.46
CA ASP A 61 16.48 11.25 -1.29
C ASP A 61 17.73 10.49 -1.74
N ARG A 62 18.67 11.24 -2.32
CA ARG A 62 19.94 10.71 -2.79
C ARG A 62 21.05 11.68 -2.42
N TYR A 63 22.00 11.22 -1.63
CA TYR A 63 23.13 12.02 -1.17
C TYR A 63 24.44 11.23 -1.18
N GLU A 64 25.57 11.93 -1.19
CA GLU A 64 26.90 11.34 -1.11
C GLU A 64 27.53 11.62 0.25
N GLU A 65 27.98 10.58 0.95
CA GLU A 65 28.72 10.66 2.20
C GLU A 65 29.95 9.75 2.08
N ASP A 66 31.15 10.28 2.36
CA ASP A 66 32.42 9.54 2.25
C ASP A 66 32.67 8.81 0.92
N HIS A 67 32.30 9.42 -0.22
CA HIS A 67 32.33 8.81 -1.56
C HIS A 67 31.40 7.61 -1.74
N VAL A 68 30.46 7.41 -0.82
CA VAL A 68 29.38 6.43 -0.92
C VAL A 68 28.09 7.17 -1.25
N THR A 69 27.44 6.76 -2.34
CA THR A 69 26.11 7.26 -2.67
C THR A 69 25.07 6.49 -1.87
N HIS A 70 24.30 7.20 -1.05
CA HIS A 70 23.14 6.68 -0.34
C HIS A 70 21.87 7.12 -1.05
N GLU A 71 20.95 6.19 -1.25
CA GLU A 71 19.64 6.43 -1.82
C GLU A 71 18.58 5.84 -0.90
N TYR A 72 17.65 6.68 -0.47
CA TYR A 72 16.51 6.29 0.35
C TYR A 72 15.25 6.49 -0.46
N HIS A 73 14.57 5.38 -0.76
CA HIS A 73 13.30 5.37 -1.44
C HIS A 73 12.27 4.70 -0.55
N SER A 74 11.20 5.42 -0.21
CA SER A 74 10.10 4.84 0.55
C SER A 74 9.26 3.91 -0.33
N ASP A 75 8.86 2.77 0.22
CA ASP A 75 7.92 1.87 -0.46
C ASP A 75 6.46 2.34 -0.30
N PHE A 76 5.58 1.77 -1.13
CA PHE A 76 4.13 1.88 -0.93
C PHE A 76 3.62 0.77 -0.01
N ASP A 77 3.21 1.14 1.19
CA ASP A 77 2.57 0.23 2.14
C ASP A 77 1.08 0.05 1.80
N ILE A 78 0.68 -1.11 1.25
CA ILE A 78 -0.69 -1.39 0.81
C ILE A 78 -1.27 -2.61 1.55
N LEU A 79 -2.47 -2.43 2.12
CA LEU A 79 -3.28 -3.51 2.68
C LEU A 79 -4.46 -3.82 1.75
N ILE A 80 -4.62 -5.09 1.40
CA ILE A 80 -5.69 -5.60 0.54
C ILE A 80 -6.67 -6.40 1.41
N VAL A 81 -7.96 -6.11 1.29
CA VAL A 81 -9.05 -6.83 1.97
C VAL A 81 -9.84 -7.60 0.92
N THR A 82 -10.01 -8.90 1.16
CA THR A 82 -10.75 -9.84 0.30
C THR A 82 -11.92 -10.46 1.08
N ALA A 83 -12.99 -10.86 0.38
CA ALA A 83 -14.18 -11.43 1.03
C ALA A 83 -13.92 -12.82 1.65
N ASP A 84 -13.10 -13.64 0.98
CA ASP A 84 -12.85 -15.02 1.38
C ASP A 84 -11.46 -15.21 1.98
N LYS A 85 -11.38 -15.98 3.08
CA LYS A 85 -10.11 -16.40 3.69
C LYS A 85 -9.26 -17.31 2.79
N LYS A 86 -9.89 -17.99 1.82
CA LYS A 86 -9.15 -18.80 0.84
C LYS A 86 -8.27 -17.95 -0.09
N SER A 87 -8.52 -16.64 -0.10
CA SER A 87 -7.77 -15.64 -0.85
C SER A 87 -6.61 -15.05 -0.05
N GLU A 88 -6.43 -15.43 1.23
CA GLU A 88 -5.26 -15.02 2.02
C GLU A 88 -3.99 -15.56 1.34
N ARG A 89 -3.28 -14.66 0.68
CA ARG A 89 -2.00 -14.94 0.02
C ARG A 89 -0.93 -14.08 0.68
N ASN A 90 0.17 -14.70 1.06
CA ASN A 90 1.35 -13.94 1.44
C ASN A 90 2.00 -13.46 0.13
N VAL A 91 2.06 -12.13 -0.05
CA VAL A 91 2.65 -11.47 -1.23
C VAL A 91 4.08 -11.98 -1.50
N ALA A 92 4.82 -12.40 -0.47
CA ALA A 92 6.13 -13.00 -0.63
C ALA A 92 6.14 -14.25 -1.53
N TYR A 93 5.00 -14.93 -1.70
CA TYR A 93 4.84 -16.13 -2.54
C TYR A 93 3.97 -15.89 -3.79
N ASP A 94 3.55 -14.65 -4.05
CA ASP A 94 2.73 -14.30 -5.22
C ASP A 94 3.59 -13.71 -6.35
N ASN A 95 4.27 -14.59 -7.09
CA ASN A 95 5.20 -14.17 -8.14
C ASN A 95 4.50 -13.42 -9.28
N ASP A 96 3.27 -13.82 -9.65
CA ASP A 96 2.50 -13.15 -10.71
C ASP A 96 2.14 -11.70 -10.35
N LEU A 97 1.98 -11.41 -9.06
CA LEU A 97 1.76 -10.05 -8.57
C LEU A 97 3.08 -9.27 -8.53
N LYS A 98 4.19 -9.90 -8.10
CA LYS A 98 5.51 -9.25 -8.11
C LYS A 98 5.94 -8.84 -9.52
N ASP A 99 5.83 -9.75 -10.48
CA ASP A 99 6.17 -9.52 -11.89
C ASP A 99 5.31 -8.41 -12.52
N ALA A 100 4.12 -8.16 -11.99
CA ALA A 100 3.23 -7.09 -12.47
C ALA A 100 3.46 -5.72 -11.80
N LEU A 101 4.24 -5.70 -10.71
CA LEU A 101 4.60 -4.49 -9.96
C LEU A 101 6.02 -4.00 -10.26
N GLU A 102 6.87 -4.85 -10.85
CA GLU A 102 8.18 -4.53 -11.43
C GLU A 102 8.05 -3.91 -12.84
#